data_AF-A0A954MTA9-F1
#
_entry.id   AF-A0A954MTA9-F1
#
_cell.length_a   1.000
_cell.length_b   1.000
_cell.length_c   1.000
_cell.angle_alpha   90.00
_cell.angle_beta   90.00
_cell.angle_gamma   90.00
#
_symmetry.space_group_name_H-M   'P 1'
#
loop_
_entity.id
_entity.type
_entity.pdbx_description
1 polymer ?
#
loop_
_entity_poly.entity_id
_entity_poly.type
_entity_poly.pdbx_seq_one_letter_code
_entity_poly.pdbx_strand_id
1 'polypeptide(L)'
;MPDNLHTLGNYLEASLWGVIALSLFVASIFHPRHRNRLLLAALTFLLFGLSDVVEISTGAWWRPPWLLLWKAACLLSLLLLWLSFRRSRKPPIP
;
A
#
# COMPACT_ATOMS: atom_id res chain seq x y z
N MET A 1 26.16 -12.30 10.57
CA MET A 1 24.72 -12.56 10.52
C MET A 1 23.98 -11.26 10.16
N PRO A 2 23.93 -10.90 8.86
CA PRO A 2 23.22 -9.71 8.38
C PRO A 2 21.73 -9.93 8.04
N ASP A 3 21.24 -11.17 8.13
CA ASP A 3 19.92 -11.60 7.66
C ASP A 3 18.78 -11.06 8.55
N ASN A 4 19.04 -10.99 9.86
CA ASN A 4 18.03 -10.65 10.86
C ASN A 4 17.51 -9.21 10.75
N LEU A 5 18.36 -8.26 10.33
CA LEU A 5 17.97 -6.85 10.22
C LEU A 5 17.03 -6.62 9.02
N HIS A 6 17.30 -7.29 7.90
CA HIS A 6 16.44 -7.25 6.71
C HIS A 6 15.09 -7.90 6.99
N THR A 7 15.08 -9.06 7.64
CA THR A 7 13.82 -9.73 8.00
C THR A 7 12.99 -8.90 8.98
N LEU A 8 13.62 -8.31 10.00
CA LEU A 8 12.92 -7.46 10.97
C LEU A 8 12.38 -6.18 10.32
N GLY A 9 13.17 -5.55 9.44
CA GLY A 9 12.75 -4.37 8.67
C GLY A 9 11.50 -4.65 7.84
N ASN A 10 11.50 -5.75 7.07
CA ASN A 10 10.35 -6.11 6.24
C ASN A 10 9.11 -6.48 7.08
N TYR A 11 9.27 -7.10 8.25
CA TYR A 11 8.13 -7.36 9.15
C TYR A 11 7.55 -6.08 9.73
N LEU A 12 8.40 -5.11 10.09
CA LEU A 12 7.97 -3.79 10.56
C LEU A 12 7.25 -3.03 9.45
N GLU A 13 7.77 -3.06 8.23
CA GLU A 13 7.11 -2.45 7.06
C GLU A 13 5.76 -3.11 6.79
N ALA A 14 5.69 -4.44 6.71
CA ALA A 14 4.44 -5.17 6.53
C ALA A 14 3.40 -4.81 7.61
N SER A 15 3.84 -4.71 8.87
CA SER A 15 2.97 -4.32 9.99
C SER A 15 2.48 -2.88 9.85
N LEU A 16 3.36 -1.96 9.48
CA LEU A 16 3.02 -0.55 9.23
C LEU A 16 1.97 -0.43 8.10
N TRP A 17 2.19 -1.13 6.98
CA TRP A 17 1.25 -1.13 5.87
C TRP A 17 -0.09 -1.77 6.23
N GLY A 18 -0.08 -2.84 7.04
CA GLY A 18 -1.29 -3.44 7.60
C GLY A 18 -2.09 -2.48 8.49
N VAL A 19 -1.41 -1.71 9.36
CA VAL A 19 -2.05 -0.70 10.22
C VAL A 19 -2.66 0.43 9.37
N ILE A 20 -1.95 0.89 8.33
CA ILE A 20 -2.46 1.90 7.40
C ILE A 20 -3.69 1.36 6.65
N ALA A 21 -3.63 0.13 6.14
CA ALA A 21 -4.73 -0.52 5.45
C ALA A 21 -5.98 -0.62 6.35
N LEU A 22 -5.80 -1.05 7.59
CA LEU A 22 -6.88 -1.15 8.57
C LEU A 22 -7.46 0.24 8.90
N SER A 23 -6.62 1.24 9.12
CA SER A 23 -7.05 2.61 9.41
C SER A 23 -7.88 3.19 8.26
N LEU A 24 -7.47 2.96 7.00
CA LEU A 24 -8.20 3.39 5.81
C LEU A 24 -9.51 2.62 5.63
N PHE A 25 -9.52 1.32 5.92
CA PHE A 25 -10.73 0.51 5.91
C PHE A 25 -11.75 1.03 6.93
N VAL A 26 -11.30 1.30 8.16
CA VAL A 26 -12.12 1.89 9.22
C VAL A 26 -12.62 3.29 8.80
N ALA A 27 -11.74 4.14 8.27
CA ALA A 27 -12.12 5.45 7.74
C ALA A 27 -13.17 5.36 6.61
N SER A 28 -13.17 4.28 5.83
CA SER A 28 -14.16 4.06 4.77
C SER A 28 -15.59 3.87 5.29
N ILE A 29 -15.72 3.41 6.54
CA ILE A 29 -17.01 3.23 7.22
C ILE A 29 -17.56 4.60 7.66
N PHE A 30 -16.68 5.47 8.16
CA PHE A 30 -17.05 6.81 8.64
C PHE A 30 -17.22 7.85 7.50
N HIS A 31 -16.65 7.61 6.33
CA HIS A 31 -16.70 8.53 5.18
C HIS A 31 -17.30 7.88 3.92
N PRO A 32 -18.63 7.63 3.88
CA PRO A 32 -19.28 6.91 2.79
C PRO A 32 -19.10 7.59 1.42
N ARG A 33 -19.01 8.93 1.38
CA ARG A 33 -18.77 9.71 0.14
C ARG A 33 -17.44 9.39 -0.53
N HIS A 34 -16.45 8.89 0.21
CA HIS A 34 -15.13 8.52 -0.29
C HIS A 34 -14.82 7.02 -0.13
N ARG A 35 -15.83 6.21 0.23
CA ARG A 35 -15.68 4.80 0.57
C ARG A 35 -14.91 4.01 -0.49
N ASN A 36 -15.27 4.13 -1.77
CA ASN A 36 -14.60 3.38 -2.83
C ASN A 36 -13.11 3.71 -2.95
N ARG A 37 -12.72 4.99 -2.77
CA ARG A 37 -11.32 5.41 -2.81
C ARG A 37 -10.55 4.93 -1.58
N LEU A 38 -11.18 4.98 -0.40
CA LEU A 38 -10.59 4.51 0.85
C LEU A 38 -10.43 3.00 0.88
N LEU A 39 -11.42 2.24 0.37
CA LEU A 39 -11.33 0.78 0.22
C LEU A 39 -10.26 0.39 -0.80
N LEU A 40 -10.16 1.09 -1.93
CA LEU A 40 -9.10 0.84 -2.91
C LEU A 40 -7.73 1.10 -2.28
N ALA A 41 -7.56 2.22 -1.57
CA ALA A 41 -6.31 2.54 -0.87
C ALA A 41 -5.98 1.49 0.21
N ALA A 42 -6.97 1.09 1.02
CA ALA A 42 -6.81 0.06 2.04
C ALA A 42 -6.36 -1.27 1.42
N LEU A 43 -7.01 -1.70 0.34
CA LEU A 43 -6.64 -2.91 -0.37
C LEU A 43 -5.22 -2.80 -0.96
N THR A 44 -4.86 -1.66 -1.55
CA THR A 44 -3.51 -1.44 -2.08
C THR A 44 -2.43 -1.52 -1.00
N PHE A 45 -2.65 -0.89 0.16
CA PHE A 45 -1.69 -0.98 1.28
C PHE A 45 -1.61 -2.39 1.86
N LEU A 46 -2.73 -3.09 1.96
CA LEU A 46 -2.75 -4.48 2.42
C LEU A 46 -1.92 -5.37 1.48
N LEU A 47 -2.14 -5.25 0.17
CA LEU A 47 -1.41 -5.99 -0.86
C LEU A 47 0.08 -5.63 -0.87
N PHE A 48 0.42 -4.37 -0.63
CA PHE A 48 1.81 -3.93 -0.49
C PHE A 48 2.50 -4.56 0.72
N GLY A 49 1.86 -4.54 1.90
CA GLY A 49 2.37 -5.21 3.09
C GLY A 49 2.50 -6.73 2.93
N LEU A 50 1.56 -7.37 2.22
CA LEU A 50 1.70 -8.78 1.86
C LEU A 50 2.93 -9.02 0.97
N SER A 51 3.24 -8.10 0.06
CA SER A 51 4.43 -8.23 -0.80
C SER A 51 5.74 -8.21 0.02
N ASP A 52 5.79 -7.45 1.13
CA ASP A 52 6.94 -7.42 2.04
C ASP A 52 7.06 -8.72 2.86
N VAL A 53 5.95 -9.33 3.25
CA VAL A 53 5.96 -10.66 3.89
C VAL A 53 6.42 -11.74 2.92
N VAL A 54 5.97 -11.67 1.66
CA VAL A 54 6.41 -12.60 0.61
C VAL A 54 7.90 -12.44 0.36
N GLU A 55 8.45 -11.22 0.40
CA GLU A 55 9.89 -10.95 0.30
C GLU A 55 10.69 -11.65 1.40
N ILE A 56 10.18 -11.68 2.64
CA ILE A 56 10.78 -12.43 3.74
C ILE A 56 10.76 -13.94 3.44
N SER A 57 9.66 -14.44 2.89
CA SER A 57 9.51 -15.87 2.58
C SER A 57 10.37 -16.36 1.41
N THR A 58 10.65 -15.48 0.44
CA THR A 58 11.46 -15.81 -0.74
C THR A 58 12.95 -15.51 -0.55
N GLY A 59 13.32 -14.75 0.48
CA GLY A 59 14.70 -14.42 0.82
C GLY A 59 15.39 -13.48 -0.18
N ALA A 60 14.67 -13.00 -1.20
CA ALA A 60 15.18 -12.09 -2.21
C ALA A 60 14.08 -11.19 -2.78
N TRP A 61 14.32 -9.88 -2.74
CA TRP A 61 13.41 -8.86 -3.32
C TRP A 61 13.27 -8.94 -4.85
N TRP A 62 14.20 -9.63 -5.53
CA TRP A 62 14.21 -9.80 -6.99
C TRP A 62 13.74 -11.18 -7.47
N ARG A 63 13.45 -12.16 -6.58
CA ARG A 63 12.92 -13.47 -6.98
C ARG A 63 11.67 -13.84 -6.17
N PRO A 64 10.53 -14.11 -6.83
CA PRO A 64 10.26 -14.01 -8.27
C PRO A 64 10.10 -12.56 -8.78
N PRO A 65 10.36 -12.27 -10.07
CA PRO A 65 10.19 -10.92 -10.66
C PRO A 65 8.75 -10.39 -10.61
N TRP A 66 7.78 -11.26 -10.33
CA TRP A 66 6.38 -10.89 -10.09
C TRP A 66 6.19 -10.00 -8.86
N LEU A 67 7.07 -10.11 -7.85
CA LEU A 67 7.07 -9.23 -6.67
C LEU A 67 7.28 -7.76 -7.06
N LEU A 68 8.20 -7.49 -7.98
CA LEU A 68 8.43 -6.13 -8.50
C LEU A 68 7.20 -5.60 -9.23
N LEU A 69 6.54 -6.44 -10.03
CA LEU A 69 5.31 -6.05 -10.72
C LEU A 69 4.19 -5.73 -9.73
N TRP A 70 4.07 -6.51 -8.65
CA TRP A 70 3.07 -6.28 -7.61
C TRP A 70 3.35 -4.99 -6.82
N LYS A 71 4.60 -4.76 -6.41
CA LYS A 71 5.02 -3.51 -5.76
C LYS A 71 4.78 -2.31 -6.70
N ALA A 72 5.11 -2.44 -7.98
CA ALA A 72 4.87 -1.40 -8.99
C ALA A 72 3.38 -1.10 -9.20
N ALA A 73 2.53 -2.14 -9.26
CA ALA A 73 1.07 -1.98 -9.38
C ALA A 73 0.46 -1.29 -8.16
N CYS A 74 0.97 -1.59 -6.96
CA CYS A 74 0.54 -0.93 -5.73
C CYS A 74 0.96 0.55 -5.70
N LEU A 75 2.22 0.85 -6.03
CA LEU A 75 2.71 2.22 -6.12
C LEU A 75 1.94 3.03 -7.18
N LEU A 76 1.64 2.43 -8.33
CA LEU A 76 0.84 3.07 -9.38
C LEU A 76 -0.58 3.39 -8.88
N SER A 77 -1.21 2.46 -8.16
CA SER A 77 -2.55 2.66 -7.60
C SER A 77 -2.57 3.80 -6.58
N LEU A 78 -1.58 3.86 -5.69
CA LEU A 78 -1.40 4.97 -4.74
C LEU A 78 -1.15 6.30 -5.46
N LEU A 79 -0.32 6.31 -6.50
CA LEU A 79 -0.03 7.49 -7.30
C LEU A 79 -1.29 8.02 -7.99
N LEU A 80 -2.09 7.14 -8.59
CA LEU A 80 -3.36 7.51 -9.23
C LEU A 80 -4.37 8.07 -8.22
N LEU A 81 -4.48 7.45 -7.04
CA LEU A 81 -5.31 7.97 -5.93
C LEU A 81 -4.85 9.36 -5.49
N TRP A 82 -3.54 9.57 -5.33
CA TRP A 82 -2.96 10.86 -4.95
C TRP A 82 -3.18 11.95 -6.02
N LEU A 83 -2.98 11.62 -7.30
CA LEU A 83 -3.25 12.51 -8.42
C LEU A 83 -4.74 12.88 -8.53
N SER A 84 -5.63 11.91 -8.30
CA SER A 84 -7.08 12.14 -8.24
C SER A 84 -7.43 13.10 -7.11
N PHE A 85 -6.86 12.90 -5.93
CA PHE A 85 -7.06 13.77 -4.77
C PHE A 85 -6.57 15.20 -5.02
N ARG A 86 -5.38 15.36 -5.63
CA ARG A 86 -4.83 16.66 -6.03
C ARG A 86 -5.70 17.37 -7.06
N ARG A 87 -6.21 16.65 -8.07
CA ARG A 87 -7.13 17.22 -9.07
C ARG A 87 -8.43 17.70 -8.45
N SER A 88 -9.00 16.97 -7.49
CA SER A 88 -10.21 17.38 -6.78
C SER A 88 -10.04 18.60 -5.86
N ARG A 89 -8.80 19.05 -5.59
CA ARG A 89 -8.53 20.29 -4.85
C ARG A 89 -8.35 21.53 -5.73
N LYS A 90 -8.40 21.41 -7.06
CA LYS A 90 -8.46 22.62 -7.90
C LYS A 90 -9.79 23.31 -7.61
N PRO A 91 -9.79 24.59 -7.17
CA PRO A 91 -11.04 25.31 -6.98
C PRO A 91 -11.83 25.30 -8.30
N PRO A 92 -13.17 25.27 -8.25
CA PRO A 92 -13.97 25.49 -9.45
C PRO A 92 -13.46 26.74 -10.14
N ILE A 93 -13.10 26.62 -11.42
CA ILE A 93 -12.71 27.75 -12.25
C ILE A 93 -13.99 28.62 -12.36
N PRO A 94 -13.95 29.91 -11.97
CA PRO A 94 -15.11 30.80 -12.05
C PRO A 94 -15.56 31.04 -13.50
#